data_AF-U2LF27-F1
#
_entry.id   AF-U2LF27-F1
#
_cell.length_a   1.000
_cell.length_b   1.000
_cell.length_c   1.000
_cell.angle_alpha   90.00
_cell.angle_beta   90.00
_cell.angle_gamma   90.00
#
_symmetry.space_group_name_H-M   'P 1'
#
loop_
_entity.id
_entity.type
_entity.pdbx_description
1 polymer ?
#
loop_
_entity_poly.entity_id
_entity_poly.type
_entity_poly.pdbx_seq_one_letter_code
_entity_poly.pdbx_strand_id
1 'polypeptide(L)'
;MKKSKIFFAFACSCILFAALTGCNNSPSDDDNKVNESPKSSEKTLIEFSFEKANNSGLSADVKGTIDETNKTVSVEVPSGTDKTKLKASFKISGKAKLFIGTAEQQSGVTENDFSDNAGVTYTVKAEDGSQQNYTVKVVNENPKSSEKQILIFMFVKEDNAGFTDAGALGTIDEPSKKITVILSNGTDITKLKARFSLSDGAKASVNGKTQESGKTENDFTAPVSYTITAEDGSTQIYTVKVGLAPKKPDVPEGITEKAFADLPADEQTEIKTLYGYYWSSDGTKSECPAIDADRLGVYTGNEFMSMGFTNLRWSKVSSSTWTCFSYAEDDEDYGTKRLIFTFMKDADGTVWLWDTIVAMANSTYGPYVIGKTPDTFEEGGKTYYTYDKAIYDKNPKRSPKLFELTMK
;
A
#
# COMPACT_ATOMS: atom_id res chain seq x y z
N MET A 1 -24.24 35.28 13.79
CA MET A 1 -25.71 35.08 13.62
C MET A 1 -26.13 33.80 14.33
N LYS A 2 -27.06 33.95 15.28
CA LYS A 2 -27.95 32.99 15.99
C LYS A 2 -27.38 31.65 16.51
N LYS A 3 -27.08 31.63 17.82
CA LYS A 3 -27.18 30.48 18.73
C LYS A 3 -28.59 30.44 19.33
N SER A 4 -29.26 29.29 19.34
CA SER A 4 -30.55 29.09 20.00
C SER A 4 -30.36 28.47 21.39
N LYS A 5 -30.94 29.10 22.41
CA LYS A 5 -31.03 28.62 23.79
C LYS A 5 -32.37 27.93 23.97
N ILE A 6 -32.40 26.76 24.60
CA ILE A 6 -33.65 26.14 25.09
C ILE A 6 -33.52 26.00 26.61
N PHE A 7 -34.41 26.69 27.32
CA PHE A 7 -34.73 26.53 28.74
C PHE A 7 -35.81 25.46 28.87
N PHE A 8 -35.72 24.60 29.89
CA PHE A 8 -36.88 23.90 30.43
C PHE A 8 -36.80 23.91 31.96
N ALA A 9 -37.89 24.36 32.58
CA ALA A 9 -38.17 24.38 34.01
C ALA A 9 -39.52 23.69 34.25
N PHE A 10 -39.85 23.44 35.53
CA PHE A 10 -41.04 22.80 36.13
C PHE A 10 -40.93 21.27 36.33
N ALA A 11 -41.37 20.66 37.44
CA ALA A 11 -42.04 21.12 38.64
C ALA A 11 -41.79 20.13 39.80
N CYS A 12 -41.71 20.65 41.02
CA CYS A 12 -41.68 19.88 42.27
C CYS A 12 -43.12 19.58 42.71
N SER A 13 -43.46 18.33 43.00
CA SER A 13 -44.76 17.96 43.59
C SER A 13 -44.55 17.13 44.84
N CYS A 14 -44.85 17.74 45.99
CA CYS A 14 -44.96 17.08 47.29
C CYS A 14 -46.41 16.58 47.44
N ILE A 15 -46.59 15.31 47.84
CA ILE A 15 -47.89 14.81 48.32
C ILE A 15 -47.70 14.32 49.75
N LEU A 16 -48.44 14.98 50.64
CA LEU A 16 -48.60 14.71 52.06
C LEU A 16 -49.97 14.03 52.25
N PHE A 17 -50.04 12.94 53.00
CA PHE A 17 -51.31 12.41 53.51
C PHE A 17 -51.11 11.92 54.96
N ALA A 18 -51.76 12.60 55.91
CA ALA A 18 -52.10 12.10 57.25
C ALA A 18 -53.48 11.42 57.15
N ALA A 19 -54.01 10.58 58.03
CA ALA A 19 -53.89 10.34 59.48
C ALA A 19 -54.38 8.88 59.75
N LEU A 20 -54.35 8.22 60.92
CA LEU A 20 -54.85 8.55 62.26
C LEU A 20 -54.29 7.53 63.29
N THR A 21 -54.31 7.95 64.55
CA THR A 21 -53.90 7.29 65.79
C THR A 21 -54.73 6.09 66.24
N GLY A 22 -54.09 5.12 66.91
CA GLY A 22 -54.72 4.17 67.83
C GLY A 22 -53.73 3.77 68.94
N CYS A 23 -54.04 4.08 70.20
CA CYS A 23 -53.24 3.74 71.38
C CYS A 23 -53.75 2.43 72.04
N ASN A 24 -52.82 1.63 72.61
CA ASN A 24 -53.07 0.95 73.88
C ASN A 24 -51.73 0.60 74.58
N ASN A 25 -51.65 0.94 75.87
CA ASN A 25 -50.49 0.77 76.76
C ASN A 25 -50.37 -0.66 77.31
N SER A 26 -49.14 -1.14 77.49
CA SER A 26 -48.65 -1.69 78.77
C SER A 26 -47.11 -1.77 78.79
N PRO A 27 -46.43 -1.48 79.92
CA PRO A 27 -44.98 -1.44 80.01
C PRO A 27 -44.39 -2.70 80.64
N SER A 28 -43.29 -3.20 80.08
CA SER A 28 -42.25 -3.94 80.81
C SER A 28 -41.05 -4.17 79.87
N ASP A 29 -39.94 -3.50 80.22
CA ASP A 29 -38.54 -3.93 80.20
C ASP A 29 -38.05 -4.89 79.09
N ASP A 30 -37.04 -4.50 78.32
CA ASP A 30 -35.63 -4.84 78.61
C ASP A 30 -34.71 -4.30 77.48
N ASP A 31 -33.44 -4.21 77.80
CA ASP A 31 -32.47 -3.25 77.33
C ASP A 31 -31.80 -3.51 75.96
N ASN A 32 -31.21 -2.43 75.45
CA ASN A 32 -29.98 -2.41 74.64
C ASN A 32 -30.09 -2.74 73.14
N LYS A 33 -30.84 -1.93 72.38
CA LYS A 33 -30.60 -1.82 70.94
C LYS A 33 -29.39 -0.91 70.71
N VAL A 34 -28.19 -1.52 70.66
CA VAL A 34 -26.97 -0.84 70.19
C VAL A 34 -27.31 -0.15 68.87
N ASN A 35 -27.22 1.18 68.86
CA ASN A 35 -27.42 1.99 67.67
C ASN A 35 -26.20 1.79 66.75
N GLU A 36 -26.14 0.66 66.06
CA GLU A 36 -25.11 0.43 65.04
C GLU A 36 -25.26 1.47 63.94
N SER A 37 -24.17 2.20 63.67
CA SER A 37 -24.12 3.11 62.52
C SER A 37 -24.41 2.34 61.23
N PRO A 38 -25.16 2.92 60.27
CA PRO A 38 -25.49 2.22 59.04
C PRO A 38 -24.22 1.82 58.28
N LYS A 39 -24.15 0.54 57.89
CA LYS A 39 -23.04 -0.01 57.10
C LYS A 39 -23.03 0.61 55.70
N SER A 40 -21.85 0.90 55.18
CA SER A 40 -21.69 1.46 53.84
C SER A 40 -22.09 0.45 52.74
N SER A 41 -22.78 0.93 51.71
CA SER A 41 -23.18 0.17 50.52
C SER A 41 -22.29 0.42 49.29
N GLU A 42 -21.23 1.21 49.46
CA GLU A 42 -20.30 1.62 48.41
C GLU A 42 -19.40 0.45 47.97
N LYS A 43 -19.37 0.18 46.67
CA LYS A 43 -18.76 -1.02 46.06
C LYS A 43 -18.19 -0.76 44.67
N THR A 44 -17.47 0.33 44.53
CA THR A 44 -16.87 0.76 43.27
C THR A 44 -15.40 0.34 43.21
N LEU A 45 -14.96 -0.10 42.03
CA LEU A 45 -13.55 -0.21 41.68
C LEU A 45 -13.13 1.14 41.07
N ILE A 46 -12.24 1.84 41.75
CA ILE A 46 -11.87 3.24 41.45
C ILE A 46 -10.64 3.29 40.54
N GLU A 47 -9.63 2.47 40.82
CA GLU A 47 -8.40 2.37 40.03
C GLU A 47 -7.99 0.90 39.92
N PHE A 48 -7.38 0.54 38.80
CA PHE A 48 -6.80 -0.77 38.55
C PHE A 48 -5.57 -0.62 37.65
N SER A 49 -4.44 -1.20 38.04
CA SER A 49 -3.18 -1.16 37.30
C SER A 49 -2.32 -2.38 37.60
N PHE A 50 -1.29 -2.60 36.78
CA PHE A 50 -0.16 -3.44 37.12
C PHE A 50 1.08 -2.56 37.22
N GLU A 51 1.61 -2.41 38.43
CA GLU A 51 2.82 -1.61 38.67
C GLU A 51 4.06 -2.46 38.38
N LYS A 52 5.04 -1.87 37.71
CA LYS A 52 6.35 -2.49 37.41
C LYS A 52 7.05 -2.97 38.68
N ALA A 53 6.93 -2.20 39.78
CA ALA A 53 7.54 -2.55 41.06
C ALA A 53 7.07 -3.91 41.60
N ASN A 54 5.83 -4.32 41.28
CA ASN A 54 5.23 -5.57 41.75
C ASN A 54 5.29 -6.69 40.70
N ASN A 55 5.56 -6.34 39.44
CA ASN A 55 5.51 -7.23 38.28
C ASN A 55 6.79 -7.08 37.46
N SER A 56 7.82 -7.89 37.77
CA SER A 56 9.15 -7.77 37.16
C SER A 56 9.20 -7.98 35.65
N GLY A 57 8.16 -8.59 35.06
CA GLY A 57 8.02 -8.75 33.61
C GLY A 57 7.62 -7.48 32.86
N LEU A 58 7.23 -6.41 33.56
CA LEU A 58 6.78 -5.17 32.93
C LEU A 58 7.92 -4.18 32.69
N SER A 59 7.90 -3.53 31.53
CA SER A 59 8.86 -2.46 31.18
C SER A 59 8.51 -1.13 31.86
N ALA A 60 7.23 -0.88 32.13
CA ALA A 60 6.67 0.30 32.81
C ALA A 60 5.34 -0.06 33.51
N ASP A 61 4.80 0.85 34.33
CA ASP A 61 3.47 0.68 34.93
C ASP A 61 2.39 0.66 33.85
N VAL A 62 1.43 -0.26 33.98
CA VAL A 62 0.31 -0.44 33.04
C VAL A 62 -0.99 -0.09 33.74
N LYS A 63 -1.72 0.92 33.24
CA LYS A 63 -3.01 1.33 33.82
C LYS A 63 -4.17 0.65 33.09
N GLY A 64 -5.14 0.17 33.86
CA GLY A 64 -6.40 -0.32 33.34
C GLY A 64 -7.41 0.81 33.10
N THR A 65 -8.23 0.67 32.07
CA THR A 65 -9.39 1.53 31.83
C THR A 65 -10.62 0.87 32.41
N ILE A 66 -11.30 1.55 33.35
CA ILE A 66 -12.52 1.06 34.00
C ILE A 66 -13.74 1.64 33.26
N ASP A 67 -14.60 0.77 32.77
CA ASP A 67 -15.93 1.10 32.27
C ASP A 67 -16.94 0.85 33.39
N GLU A 68 -17.34 1.92 34.07
CA GLU A 68 -18.27 1.85 35.19
C GLU A 68 -19.71 1.53 34.77
N THR A 69 -20.06 1.72 33.49
CA THR A 69 -21.39 1.38 32.97
C THR A 69 -21.50 -0.11 32.72
N ASN A 70 -20.50 -0.70 32.05
CA ASN A 70 -20.49 -2.13 31.72
C ASN A 70 -19.83 -3.00 32.80
N LYS A 71 -19.23 -2.36 33.82
CA LYS A 71 -18.49 -3.03 34.90
C LYS A 71 -17.37 -3.91 34.37
N THR A 72 -16.56 -3.34 33.47
CA THR A 72 -15.41 -4.02 32.90
C THR A 72 -14.15 -3.21 33.12
N VAL A 73 -13.01 -3.90 33.12
CA VAL A 73 -11.68 -3.28 33.13
C VAL A 73 -10.90 -3.83 31.97
N SER A 74 -10.37 -2.96 31.11
CA SER A 74 -9.51 -3.34 30.00
C SER A 74 -8.07 -2.92 30.29
N VAL A 75 -7.15 -3.87 30.19
CA VAL A 75 -5.72 -3.65 30.41
C VAL A 75 -4.93 -4.23 29.24
N GLU A 76 -4.08 -3.42 28.63
CA GLU A 76 -3.17 -3.84 27.56
C GLU A 76 -1.74 -3.85 28.11
N VAL A 77 -1.14 -5.04 28.26
CA VAL A 77 0.22 -5.23 28.79
C VAL A 77 1.22 -5.41 27.65
N PRO A 78 2.52 -5.07 27.83
CA PRO A 78 3.53 -5.25 26.79
C PRO A 78 3.54 -6.65 26.17
N SER A 79 3.86 -6.73 24.88
CA SER A 79 3.90 -8.02 24.16
C SER A 79 4.84 -9.02 24.85
N GLY A 80 4.39 -10.28 24.98
CA GLY A 80 5.14 -11.35 25.64
C GLY A 80 5.08 -11.35 27.17
N THR A 81 4.33 -10.43 27.80
CA THR A 81 4.11 -10.46 29.27
C THR A 81 3.50 -11.80 29.70
N ASP A 82 4.08 -12.44 30.72
CA ASP A 82 3.48 -13.60 31.39
C ASP A 82 2.28 -13.15 32.22
N LYS A 83 1.07 -13.46 31.71
CA LYS A 83 -0.19 -13.09 32.35
C LYS A 83 -0.60 -14.05 33.48
N THR A 84 0.12 -15.15 33.69
CA THR A 84 -0.30 -16.19 34.65
C THR A 84 -0.07 -15.79 36.11
N LYS A 85 0.73 -14.73 36.35
CA LYS A 85 1.25 -14.37 37.66
C LYS A 85 1.31 -12.85 37.89
N LEU A 86 0.27 -12.12 37.51
CA LEU A 86 0.24 -10.67 37.68
C LEU A 86 -0.35 -10.26 39.03
N LYS A 87 0.26 -9.23 39.65
CA LYS A 87 -0.17 -8.61 40.91
C LYS A 87 -0.78 -7.24 40.61
N ALA A 88 -2.10 -7.16 40.68
CA ALA A 88 -2.83 -5.92 40.43
C ALA A 88 -2.68 -4.93 41.59
N SER A 89 -2.42 -3.67 41.28
CA SER A 89 -2.58 -2.54 42.20
C SER A 89 -3.94 -1.89 41.95
N PHE A 90 -4.70 -1.59 43.01
CA PHE A 90 -6.07 -1.10 42.86
C PHE A 90 -6.51 -0.21 44.01
N LYS A 91 -7.56 0.58 43.74
CA LYS A 91 -8.27 1.39 44.73
C LYS A 91 -9.75 1.07 44.65
N ILE A 92 -10.40 0.86 45.78
CA ILE A 92 -11.83 0.55 45.89
C ILE A 92 -12.53 1.51 46.85
N SER A 93 -13.87 1.50 46.87
CA SER A 93 -14.67 2.22 47.85
C SER A 93 -14.21 1.97 49.30
N GLY A 94 -14.31 2.99 50.14
CA GLY A 94 -13.91 2.90 51.55
C GLY A 94 -14.67 1.78 52.28
N LYS A 95 -13.96 1.03 53.14
CA LYS A 95 -14.45 -0.14 53.88
C LYS A 95 -14.90 -1.34 53.04
N ALA A 96 -14.90 -1.25 51.71
CA ALA A 96 -15.13 -2.40 50.85
C ALA A 96 -13.91 -3.33 50.85
N LYS A 97 -14.13 -4.56 50.39
CA LYS A 97 -13.09 -5.57 50.15
C LYS A 97 -13.22 -6.12 48.74
N LEU A 98 -12.10 -6.54 48.16
CA LEU A 98 -12.04 -7.06 46.79
C LEU A 98 -11.74 -8.55 46.80
N PHE A 99 -12.46 -9.33 45.98
CA PHE A 99 -12.33 -10.79 45.91
C PHE A 99 -12.22 -11.30 44.48
N ILE A 100 -11.56 -12.45 44.31
CA ILE A 100 -11.78 -13.36 43.17
C ILE A 100 -12.32 -14.65 43.76
N GLY A 101 -13.55 -15.02 43.40
CA GLY A 101 -14.27 -16.10 44.09
C GLY A 101 -14.37 -15.79 45.59
N THR A 102 -13.74 -16.61 46.43
CA THR A 102 -13.69 -16.44 47.88
C THR A 102 -12.36 -15.86 48.40
N ALA A 103 -11.36 -15.70 47.54
CA ALA A 103 -10.03 -15.23 47.92
C ALA A 103 -9.99 -13.70 47.97
N GLU A 104 -9.73 -13.13 49.16
CA GLU A 104 -9.54 -11.69 49.34
C GLU A 104 -8.25 -11.24 48.64
N GLN A 105 -8.34 -10.15 47.89
CA GLN A 105 -7.25 -9.59 47.10
C GLN A 105 -6.55 -8.48 47.88
N GLN A 106 -5.21 -8.49 47.88
CA GLN A 106 -4.38 -7.44 48.44
C GLN A 106 -3.64 -6.70 47.31
N SER A 107 -3.85 -5.38 47.25
CA SER A 107 -3.27 -4.50 46.21
C SER A 107 -1.75 -4.63 46.17
N GLY A 108 -1.20 -4.88 44.97
CA GLY A 108 0.22 -5.06 44.71
C GLY A 108 0.81 -6.38 45.20
N VAL A 109 0.02 -7.25 45.83
CA VAL A 109 0.53 -8.45 46.53
C VAL A 109 -0.07 -9.74 45.97
N THR A 110 -1.40 -9.84 45.85
CA THR A 110 -2.04 -11.09 45.43
C THR A 110 -1.80 -11.35 43.95
N GLU A 111 -1.22 -12.52 43.65
CA GLU A 111 -0.91 -13.00 42.31
C GLU A 111 -2.13 -13.68 41.68
N ASN A 112 -2.44 -13.34 40.43
CA ASN A 112 -3.56 -13.93 39.70
C ASN A 112 -3.19 -14.24 38.24
N ASP A 113 -3.91 -15.22 37.68
CA ASP A 113 -3.81 -15.61 36.28
C ASP A 113 -4.86 -14.87 35.44
N PHE A 114 -4.38 -14.08 34.47
CA PHE A 114 -5.18 -13.36 33.47
C PHE A 114 -4.93 -13.87 32.04
N SER A 115 -4.48 -15.12 31.89
CA SER A 115 -4.27 -15.76 30.60
C SER A 115 -5.59 -16.02 29.86
N ASP A 116 -6.70 -16.19 30.58
CA ASP A 116 -8.04 -16.39 30.00
C ASP A 116 -8.58 -15.12 29.31
N ASN A 117 -8.98 -15.28 28.05
CA ASN A 117 -9.56 -14.23 27.22
C ASN A 117 -10.97 -13.80 27.63
N ALA A 118 -11.69 -14.64 28.39
CA ALA A 118 -12.98 -14.28 28.99
C ALA A 118 -12.85 -13.23 30.11
N GLY A 119 -11.64 -13.07 30.67
CA GLY A 119 -11.35 -12.15 31.76
C GLY A 119 -11.61 -12.77 33.15
N VAL A 120 -11.09 -12.10 34.17
CA VAL A 120 -11.18 -12.52 35.57
C VAL A 120 -12.25 -11.68 36.27
N THR A 121 -13.20 -12.33 36.94
CA THR A 121 -14.25 -11.64 37.69
C THR A 121 -13.75 -11.24 39.07
N TYR A 122 -13.66 -9.93 39.29
CA TYR A 122 -13.40 -9.30 40.56
C TYR A 122 -14.71 -8.88 41.22
N THR A 123 -14.90 -9.20 42.51
CA THR A 123 -16.09 -8.84 43.27
C THR A 123 -15.73 -7.82 44.35
N VAL A 124 -16.24 -6.59 44.22
CA VAL A 124 -16.19 -5.60 45.28
C VAL A 124 -17.36 -5.86 46.24
N LYS A 125 -17.04 -6.19 47.49
CA LYS A 125 -18.03 -6.41 48.56
C LYS A 125 -18.01 -5.23 49.53
N ALA A 126 -19.14 -4.54 49.65
CA ALA A 126 -19.33 -3.41 50.57
C ALA A 126 -19.43 -3.87 52.04
N GLU A 127 -19.37 -2.91 52.97
CA GLU A 127 -19.50 -3.15 54.41
C GLU A 127 -20.88 -3.76 54.76
N ASP A 128 -21.94 -3.35 54.06
CA ASP A 128 -23.30 -3.88 54.21
C ASP A 128 -23.49 -5.30 53.62
N GLY A 129 -22.47 -5.83 52.95
CA GLY A 129 -22.47 -7.16 52.33
C GLY A 129 -22.95 -7.20 50.88
N SER A 130 -23.47 -6.10 50.33
CA SER A 130 -23.83 -6.00 48.92
C SER A 130 -22.59 -6.07 48.02
N GLN A 131 -22.76 -6.56 46.78
CA GLN A 131 -21.64 -6.90 45.89
C GLN A 131 -21.80 -6.30 44.51
N GLN A 132 -20.67 -5.98 43.88
CA GLN A 132 -20.58 -5.56 42.49
C GLN A 132 -19.44 -6.33 41.83
N ASN A 133 -19.75 -7.00 40.72
CA ASN A 133 -18.75 -7.70 39.92
C ASN A 133 -18.19 -6.75 38.85
N TYR A 134 -16.88 -6.89 38.59
CA TYR A 134 -16.14 -6.29 37.49
C TYR A 134 -15.41 -7.39 36.73
N THR A 135 -15.53 -7.41 35.41
CA THR A 135 -14.73 -8.33 34.58
C THR A 135 -13.45 -7.65 34.13
N VAL A 136 -12.31 -8.14 34.60
CA VAL A 136 -10.98 -7.62 34.23
C VAL A 136 -10.43 -8.43 33.07
N LYS A 137 -10.25 -7.79 31.92
CA LYS A 137 -9.67 -8.38 30.72
C LYS A 137 -8.27 -7.83 30.49
N VAL A 138 -7.29 -8.73 30.47
CA VAL A 138 -5.88 -8.40 30.21
C VAL A 138 -5.45 -9.00 28.88
N VAL A 139 -5.10 -8.15 27.95
CA VAL A 139 -4.62 -8.52 26.62
C VAL A 139 -3.17 -8.09 26.44
N ASN A 140 -2.42 -8.79 25.60
CA ASN A 140 -1.08 -8.33 25.22
C ASN A 140 -1.21 -7.26 24.12
N GLU A 141 -0.28 -6.32 24.10
CA GLU A 141 -0.09 -5.42 22.97
C GLU A 141 0.06 -6.23 21.68
N ASN A 142 -0.57 -5.75 20.61
CA ASN A 142 -0.36 -6.32 19.28
C ASN A 142 1.13 -6.22 18.92
N PRO A 143 1.73 -7.30 18.39
CA PRO A 143 3.11 -7.26 17.95
C PRO A 143 3.23 -6.19 16.85
N LYS A 144 4.18 -5.27 17.05
CA LYS A 144 4.50 -4.25 16.05
C LYS A 144 5.03 -4.92 14.78
N SER A 145 4.59 -4.44 13.62
CA SER A 145 5.07 -4.97 12.35
C SER A 145 6.58 -4.76 12.19
N SER A 146 7.25 -5.77 11.65
CA SER A 146 8.67 -5.70 11.25
C SER A 146 8.85 -5.43 9.75
N GLU A 147 7.75 -5.28 9.01
CA GLU A 147 7.75 -5.04 7.58
C GLU A 147 8.23 -3.62 7.26
N LYS A 148 9.14 -3.53 6.27
CA LYS A 148 9.90 -2.30 5.97
C LYS A 148 10.30 -2.23 4.50
N GLN A 149 9.38 -2.64 3.63
CA GLN A 149 9.59 -2.65 2.18
C GLN A 149 9.09 -1.36 1.53
N ILE A 150 9.70 -1.02 0.40
CA ILE A 150 9.11 -0.10 -0.59
C ILE A 150 8.35 -0.98 -1.58
N LEU A 151 7.05 -0.75 -1.72
CA LEU A 151 6.17 -1.56 -2.57
C LEU A 151 6.02 -0.95 -3.97
N ILE A 152 5.96 0.37 -4.04
CA ILE A 152 5.92 1.16 -5.28
C ILE A 152 6.86 2.34 -5.10
N PHE A 153 7.57 2.69 -6.18
CA PHE A 153 8.34 3.92 -6.26
C PHE A 153 8.23 4.47 -7.67
N MET A 154 7.77 5.71 -7.83
CA MET A 154 7.59 6.33 -9.14
C MET A 154 7.72 7.85 -9.05
N PHE A 155 7.91 8.49 -10.19
CA PHE A 155 7.72 9.94 -10.34
C PHE A 155 6.55 10.18 -11.26
N VAL A 156 5.73 11.18 -10.96
CA VAL A 156 4.58 11.55 -11.78
C VAL A 156 4.57 13.04 -12.06
N LYS A 157 3.98 13.43 -13.20
CA LYS A 157 3.88 14.81 -13.66
C LYS A 157 3.15 15.72 -12.66
N GLU A 158 2.12 15.21 -12.01
CA GLU A 158 1.28 15.96 -11.07
C GLU A 158 2.10 16.51 -9.89
N ASP A 159 3.12 15.76 -9.48
CA ASP A 159 4.00 16.13 -8.36
C ASP A 159 5.25 16.90 -8.87
N ASN A 160 5.60 16.76 -10.16
CA ASN A 160 6.83 17.29 -10.77
C ASN A 160 6.52 18.09 -12.03
N ALA A 161 6.18 19.38 -11.86
CA ALA A 161 5.72 20.26 -12.93
C ALA A 161 6.69 20.43 -14.13
N GLY A 162 7.97 20.07 -13.97
CA GLY A 162 8.96 20.07 -15.06
C GLY A 162 8.84 18.89 -16.02
N PHE A 163 7.96 17.92 -15.75
CA PHE A 163 7.81 16.73 -16.61
C PHE A 163 6.98 17.06 -17.84
N THR A 164 7.49 16.65 -19.01
CA THR A 164 6.78 16.75 -20.28
C THR A 164 5.83 15.57 -20.48
N ASP A 165 6.25 14.37 -20.06
CA ASP A 165 5.48 13.12 -20.07
C ASP A 165 4.74 12.86 -18.74
N ALA A 166 4.15 11.68 -18.59
CA ALA A 166 3.43 11.27 -17.38
C ALA A 166 4.35 10.96 -16.18
N GLY A 167 5.64 10.74 -16.40
CA GLY A 167 6.61 10.27 -15.41
C GLY A 167 7.09 8.84 -15.64
N ALA A 168 7.61 8.20 -14.58
CA ALA A 168 8.26 6.89 -14.67
C ALA A 168 8.01 6.02 -13.44
N LEU A 169 7.73 4.73 -13.67
CA LEU A 169 7.67 3.71 -12.61
C LEU A 169 9.07 3.15 -12.37
N GLY A 170 9.44 3.01 -11.10
CA GLY A 170 10.70 2.42 -10.69
C GLY A 170 10.67 0.90 -10.70
N THR A 171 11.75 0.30 -11.14
CA THR A 171 12.02 -1.14 -10.97
C THR A 171 12.64 -1.38 -9.60
N ILE A 172 11.98 -2.17 -8.76
CA ILE A 172 12.44 -2.53 -7.42
C ILE A 172 13.10 -3.90 -7.47
N ASP A 173 14.42 -3.93 -7.29
CA ASP A 173 15.18 -5.16 -7.04
C ASP A 173 15.22 -5.39 -5.52
N GLU A 174 14.24 -6.15 -5.04
CA GLU A 174 14.04 -6.43 -3.62
C GLU A 174 15.21 -7.21 -2.98
N PRO A 175 15.84 -8.22 -3.63
CA PRO A 175 17.05 -8.86 -3.12
C PRO A 175 18.21 -7.88 -2.90
N SER A 176 18.49 -6.96 -3.84
CA SER A 176 19.61 -6.02 -3.71
C SER A 176 19.24 -4.68 -3.06
N LYS A 177 17.95 -4.47 -2.77
CA LYS A 177 17.38 -3.22 -2.20
C LYS A 177 17.72 -2.01 -3.07
N LYS A 178 17.73 -2.19 -4.38
CA LYS A 178 17.98 -1.13 -5.36
C LYS A 178 16.70 -0.80 -6.09
N ILE A 179 16.49 0.48 -6.31
CA ILE A 179 15.39 0.98 -7.13
C ILE A 179 16.02 1.76 -8.27
N THR A 180 15.69 1.39 -9.50
CA THR A 180 16.13 2.13 -10.69
C THR A 180 14.92 2.79 -11.33
N VAL A 181 15.02 4.08 -11.62
CA VAL A 181 14.01 4.82 -12.37
C VAL A 181 14.67 5.49 -13.56
N ILE A 182 14.07 5.37 -14.73
CA ILE A 182 14.55 6.01 -15.95
C ILE A 182 13.54 7.08 -16.34
N LEU A 183 13.97 8.34 -16.33
CA LEU A 183 13.17 9.49 -16.75
C LEU A 183 13.53 9.91 -18.18
N SER A 184 12.67 10.70 -18.81
CA SER A 184 12.93 11.24 -20.14
C SER A 184 14.21 12.06 -20.23
N ASN A 185 14.79 12.10 -21.43
CA ASN A 185 15.98 12.88 -21.69
C ASN A 185 15.78 14.36 -21.33
N GLY A 186 16.75 14.96 -20.65
CA GLY A 186 16.73 16.38 -20.29
C GLY A 186 15.87 16.74 -19.06
N THR A 187 15.21 15.77 -18.40
CA THR A 187 14.52 16.02 -17.13
C THR A 187 15.50 16.52 -16.05
N ASP A 188 15.13 17.60 -15.36
CA ASP A 188 15.87 18.08 -14.19
C ASP A 188 15.62 17.15 -12.99
N ILE A 189 16.66 16.44 -12.57
CA ILE A 189 16.60 15.46 -11.47
C ILE A 189 17.11 16.01 -10.13
N THR A 190 17.37 17.33 -10.04
CA THR A 190 17.93 17.95 -8.82
C THR A 190 16.90 18.19 -7.72
N LYS A 191 15.59 18.16 -8.06
CA LYS A 191 14.48 18.45 -7.14
C LYS A 191 13.22 17.65 -7.47
N LEU A 192 13.30 16.34 -7.34
CA LEU A 192 12.15 15.47 -7.63
C LEU A 192 11.37 15.07 -6.39
N LYS A 193 10.05 15.00 -6.53
CA LYS A 193 9.11 14.47 -5.55
C LYS A 193 8.68 13.07 -5.97
N ALA A 194 9.22 12.07 -5.27
CA ALA A 194 8.86 10.68 -5.50
C ALA A 194 7.50 10.36 -4.89
N ARG A 195 6.70 9.57 -5.61
CA ARG A 195 5.49 8.92 -5.12
C ARG A 195 5.81 7.46 -4.84
N PHE A 196 5.57 7.05 -3.60
CA PHE A 196 5.86 5.70 -3.13
C PHE A 196 4.78 5.19 -2.18
N SER A 197 4.70 3.87 -2.09
CA SER A 197 3.97 3.14 -1.04
C SER A 197 4.94 2.25 -0.28
N LEU A 198 4.72 2.11 1.02
CA LEU A 198 5.53 1.30 1.93
C LEU A 198 4.69 0.17 2.50
N SER A 199 5.34 -0.80 3.15
CA SER A 199 4.64 -1.72 4.06
C SER A 199 3.80 -0.97 5.10
N ASP A 200 2.69 -1.58 5.54
CA ASP A 200 1.80 -0.98 6.53
C ASP A 200 2.56 -0.58 7.81
N GLY A 201 2.32 0.64 8.27
CA GLY A 201 2.96 1.21 9.46
C GLY A 201 4.40 1.70 9.27
N ALA A 202 5.05 1.37 8.15
CA ALA A 202 6.42 1.79 7.89
C ALA A 202 6.53 3.28 7.51
N LYS A 203 7.71 3.86 7.78
CA LYS A 203 8.02 5.28 7.49
C LYS A 203 9.33 5.41 6.73
N ALA A 204 9.39 6.33 5.77
CA ALA A 204 10.60 6.62 5.02
C ALA A 204 11.32 7.88 5.53
N SER A 205 12.65 7.85 5.52
CA SER A 205 13.50 9.02 5.73
C SER A 205 14.69 9.03 4.77
N VAL A 206 15.15 10.22 4.41
CA VAL A 206 16.40 10.44 3.66
C VAL A 206 17.22 11.44 4.46
N ASN A 207 18.47 11.09 4.79
CA ASN A 207 19.36 11.91 5.63
C ASN A 207 18.69 12.36 6.95
N GLY A 208 17.91 11.47 7.57
CA GLY A 208 17.18 11.74 8.81
C GLY A 208 15.93 12.61 8.67
N LYS A 209 15.60 13.10 7.46
CA LYS A 209 14.36 13.85 7.19
C LYS A 209 13.26 12.92 6.74
N THR A 210 12.11 12.97 7.41
CA THR A 210 10.90 12.24 7.01
C THR A 210 10.51 12.55 5.57
N GLN A 211 10.21 11.51 4.80
CA GLN A 211 9.74 11.62 3.42
C GLN A 211 8.22 11.48 3.38
N GLU A 212 7.56 12.46 2.79
CA GLU A 212 6.14 12.42 2.47
C GLU A 212 5.97 12.17 0.97
N SER A 213 5.25 11.09 0.64
CA SER A 213 4.99 10.63 -0.73
C SER A 213 4.34 11.75 -1.56
N GLY A 214 4.91 12.03 -2.73
CA GLY A 214 4.48 13.10 -3.64
C GLY A 214 4.82 14.52 -3.21
N LYS A 215 5.49 14.72 -2.05
CA LYS A 215 5.73 16.07 -1.50
C LYS A 215 7.18 16.40 -1.21
N THR A 216 7.94 15.47 -0.65
CA THR A 216 9.33 15.77 -0.25
C THR A 216 10.26 15.73 -1.47
N GLU A 217 10.97 16.82 -1.70
CA GLU A 217 11.95 16.97 -2.78
C GLU A 217 13.30 16.34 -2.40
N ASN A 218 13.91 15.61 -3.33
CA ASN A 218 15.29 15.14 -3.24
C ASN A 218 16.06 15.40 -4.53
N ASP A 219 17.38 15.52 -4.38
CA ASP A 219 18.33 15.59 -5.49
C ASP A 219 18.80 14.17 -5.84
N PHE A 220 18.53 13.74 -7.07
CA PHE A 220 18.88 12.42 -7.59
C PHE A 220 20.04 12.46 -8.59
N THR A 221 20.83 13.54 -8.64
CA THR A 221 22.09 13.59 -9.41
C THR A 221 23.10 12.53 -8.96
N ALA A 222 22.96 12.04 -7.72
CA ALA A 222 23.61 10.85 -7.19
C ALA A 222 22.55 9.89 -6.61
N PRO A 223 22.86 8.59 -6.43
CA PRO A 223 21.95 7.65 -5.78
C PRO A 223 21.54 8.12 -4.38
N VAL A 224 20.24 8.04 -4.07
CA VAL A 224 19.66 8.48 -2.79
C VAL A 224 19.33 7.28 -1.93
N SER A 225 19.79 7.28 -0.68
CA SER A 225 19.47 6.23 0.30
C SER A 225 18.19 6.57 1.07
N TYR A 226 17.15 5.77 0.87
CA TYR A 226 15.91 5.79 1.65
C TYR A 226 16.01 4.79 2.79
N THR A 227 15.91 5.27 4.04
CA THR A 227 15.80 4.43 5.23
C THR A 227 14.33 4.23 5.57
N ILE A 228 13.85 2.99 5.43
CA ILE A 228 12.51 2.56 5.80
C ILE A 228 12.55 2.01 7.22
N THR A 229 11.76 2.57 8.12
CA THR A 229 11.64 2.16 9.52
C THR A 229 10.29 1.48 9.71
N ALA A 230 10.29 0.22 10.16
CA ALA A 230 9.09 -0.53 10.53
C ALA A 230 8.49 -0.01 11.84
N GLU A 231 7.29 -0.48 12.21
CA GLU A 231 6.65 -0.12 13.46
C GLU A 231 7.46 -0.56 14.68
N ASP A 232 8.12 -1.73 14.60
CA ASP A 232 9.00 -2.26 15.64
C ASP A 232 10.31 -1.48 15.81
N GLY A 233 10.58 -0.50 14.92
CA GLY A 233 11.78 0.33 14.92
C GLY A 233 12.96 -0.25 14.16
N SER A 234 12.86 -1.47 13.62
CA SER A 234 13.86 -2.03 12.73
C SER A 234 13.90 -1.29 11.39
N THR A 235 15.07 -1.24 10.76
CA THR A 235 15.30 -0.40 9.56
C THR A 235 15.83 -1.19 8.36
N GLN A 236 15.48 -0.75 7.16
CA GLN A 236 16.01 -1.23 5.89
C GLN A 236 16.38 -0.04 5.00
N ILE A 237 17.54 -0.10 4.34
CA ILE A 237 17.98 0.92 3.39
C ILE A 237 17.69 0.45 1.96
N TYR A 238 17.06 1.31 1.16
CA TYR A 238 16.94 1.19 -0.29
C TYR A 238 17.79 2.25 -0.97
N THR A 239 18.51 1.87 -2.02
CA THR A 239 19.28 2.82 -2.86
C THR A 239 18.50 3.11 -4.13
N VAL A 240 18.04 4.35 -4.28
CA VAL A 240 17.32 4.82 -5.46
C VAL A 240 18.31 5.46 -6.42
N LYS A 241 18.42 4.93 -7.64
CA LYS A 241 19.19 5.51 -8.74
C LYS A 241 18.22 6.00 -9.81
N VAL A 242 18.31 7.28 -10.13
CA VAL A 242 17.59 7.88 -11.26
C VAL A 242 18.56 8.04 -12.43
N GLY A 243 18.18 7.51 -13.58
CA GLY A 243 18.86 7.71 -14.85
C GLY A 243 17.99 8.52 -15.80
N LEU A 244 18.61 9.09 -16.84
CA LEU A 244 17.91 9.72 -17.95
C LEU A 244 18.02 8.84 -19.18
N ALA A 245 16.93 8.72 -19.92
CA ALA A 245 16.94 8.13 -21.24
C ALA A 245 17.88 8.93 -22.16
N PRO A 246 18.54 8.26 -23.12
CA PRO A 246 19.35 8.95 -24.12
C PRO A 246 18.47 9.84 -25.03
N LYS A 247 19.09 10.82 -25.69
CA LYS A 247 18.40 11.62 -26.70
C LYS A 247 17.99 10.71 -27.84
N LYS A 248 16.74 10.82 -28.29
CA LYS A 248 16.26 10.16 -29.52
C LYS A 248 17.23 10.48 -30.67
N PRO A 249 17.75 9.49 -31.40
CA PRO A 249 18.60 9.71 -32.56
C PRO A 249 17.87 10.48 -33.67
N ASP A 250 18.58 11.41 -34.31
CA ASP A 250 18.07 12.15 -35.47
C ASP A 250 18.13 11.24 -36.70
N VAL A 251 16.99 11.00 -37.36
CA VAL A 251 16.90 10.21 -38.60
C VAL A 251 16.98 11.16 -39.79
N PRO A 252 18.00 11.04 -40.68
CA PRO A 252 18.13 11.93 -41.83
C PRO A 252 16.91 11.86 -42.78
N GLU A 253 16.45 13.02 -43.23
CA GLU A 253 15.41 13.10 -44.25
C GLU A 253 15.93 12.47 -45.56
N GLY A 254 15.11 11.62 -46.20
CA GLY A 254 15.48 10.93 -47.43
C GLY A 254 16.52 9.81 -47.27
N ILE A 255 16.77 9.32 -46.05
CA ILE A 255 17.60 8.13 -45.84
C ILE A 255 17.08 6.95 -46.69
N THR A 256 17.99 6.18 -47.27
CA THR A 256 17.60 5.07 -48.14
C THR A 256 17.03 3.92 -47.32
N GLU A 257 15.79 3.53 -47.64
CA GLU A 257 15.04 2.46 -46.98
C GLU A 257 15.00 1.19 -47.83
N LYS A 258 15.37 0.05 -47.25
CA LYS A 258 15.41 -1.23 -47.96
C LYS A 258 14.46 -2.24 -47.32
N ALA A 259 13.89 -3.13 -48.11
CA ALA A 259 13.21 -4.30 -47.54
C ALA A 259 14.23 -5.16 -46.81
N PHE A 260 13.79 -5.90 -45.79
CA PHE A 260 14.69 -6.76 -44.99
C PHE A 260 15.50 -7.73 -45.86
N ALA A 261 14.86 -8.31 -46.90
CA ALA A 261 15.50 -9.24 -47.82
C ALA A 261 16.61 -8.62 -48.70
N ASP A 262 16.58 -7.31 -48.90
CA ASP A 262 17.55 -6.57 -49.72
C ASP A 262 18.77 -6.07 -48.91
N LEU A 263 18.78 -6.33 -47.60
CA LEU A 263 19.89 -5.97 -46.72
C LEU A 263 20.99 -7.04 -46.73
N PRO A 264 22.26 -6.65 -46.52
CA PRO A 264 23.35 -7.57 -46.21
C PRO A 264 23.03 -8.53 -45.04
N ALA A 265 23.63 -9.73 -45.06
CA ALA A 265 23.30 -10.78 -44.08
C ALA A 265 23.69 -10.43 -42.64
N ASP A 266 24.75 -9.66 -42.45
CA ASP A 266 25.18 -9.13 -41.14
C ASP A 266 24.19 -8.11 -40.59
N GLU A 267 23.68 -7.20 -41.44
CA GLU A 267 22.63 -6.25 -41.07
C GLU A 267 21.30 -6.94 -40.72
N GLN A 268 20.91 -7.96 -41.51
CA GLN A 268 19.77 -8.81 -41.19
C GLN A 268 19.92 -9.50 -39.83
N THR A 269 21.14 -9.92 -39.48
CA THR A 269 21.44 -10.55 -38.19
C THR A 269 21.31 -9.55 -37.05
N GLU A 270 21.80 -8.32 -37.24
CA GLU A 270 21.69 -7.23 -36.26
C GLU A 270 20.24 -6.83 -36.00
N ILE A 271 19.44 -6.65 -37.05
CA ILE A 271 18.00 -6.34 -36.94
C ILE A 271 17.24 -7.41 -36.18
N LYS A 272 17.54 -8.69 -36.39
CA LYS A 272 16.92 -9.79 -35.62
C LYS A 272 17.16 -9.66 -34.12
N THR A 273 18.26 -9.02 -33.70
CA THR A 273 18.51 -8.72 -32.28
C THR A 273 17.64 -7.60 -31.72
N LEU A 274 16.84 -6.91 -32.55
CA LEU A 274 15.86 -5.90 -32.17
C LEU A 274 14.43 -6.47 -32.08
N TYR A 275 14.21 -7.73 -32.47
CA TYR A 275 12.90 -8.36 -32.33
C TYR A 275 12.54 -8.56 -30.85
N GLY A 276 11.26 -8.38 -30.54
CA GLY A 276 10.76 -8.44 -29.16
C GLY A 276 9.61 -7.47 -28.89
N TYR A 277 9.28 -7.35 -27.61
CA TYR A 277 8.26 -6.48 -27.07
C TYR A 277 8.90 -5.37 -26.24
N TYR A 278 8.45 -4.14 -26.45
CA TYR A 278 8.97 -2.96 -25.80
C TYR A 278 7.86 -2.29 -25.00
N TRP A 279 8.04 -2.11 -23.69
CA TRP A 279 7.05 -1.42 -22.86
C TRP A 279 7.54 -0.02 -22.50
N SER A 280 6.59 0.93 -22.42
CA SER A 280 6.89 2.25 -21.90
C SER A 280 7.44 2.16 -20.46
N SER A 281 8.49 2.95 -20.18
CA SER A 281 9.11 3.08 -18.86
C SER A 281 8.21 3.77 -17.83
N ASP A 282 7.09 4.36 -18.27
CA ASP A 282 6.09 4.96 -17.39
C ASP A 282 5.31 3.93 -16.55
N GLY A 283 5.45 2.64 -16.86
CA GLY A 283 4.76 1.54 -16.18
C GLY A 283 3.26 1.49 -16.44
N THR A 284 2.70 2.44 -17.21
CA THR A 284 1.28 2.49 -17.59
C THR A 284 0.92 1.37 -18.56
N LYS A 285 1.93 0.81 -19.25
CA LYS A 285 1.74 -0.16 -20.33
C LYS A 285 0.77 0.35 -21.40
N SER A 286 0.69 1.68 -21.58
CA SER A 286 -0.24 2.33 -22.52
C SER A 286 0.05 1.98 -23.97
N GLU A 287 1.30 1.63 -24.27
CA GLU A 287 1.75 1.19 -25.59
C GLU A 287 2.80 0.09 -25.47
N CYS A 288 2.77 -0.85 -26.42
CA CYS A 288 3.74 -1.91 -26.57
C CYS A 288 3.99 -2.21 -28.06
N PRO A 289 5.06 -1.64 -28.64
CA PRO A 289 5.55 -2.08 -29.93
C PRO A 289 6.10 -3.50 -29.82
N ALA A 290 5.67 -4.37 -30.73
CA ALA A 290 6.09 -5.76 -30.84
C ALA A 290 6.54 -6.03 -32.28
N ILE A 291 7.79 -6.43 -32.45
CA ILE A 291 8.40 -6.55 -33.78
C ILE A 291 9.07 -7.92 -33.96
N ASP A 292 8.85 -8.51 -35.13
CA ASP A 292 9.51 -9.74 -35.59
C ASP A 292 9.91 -9.64 -37.07
N ALA A 293 10.19 -10.78 -37.70
CA ALA A 293 10.62 -10.84 -39.10
C ALA A 293 9.53 -10.44 -40.11
N ASP A 294 8.26 -10.60 -39.73
CA ASP A 294 7.13 -10.53 -40.64
C ASP A 294 6.23 -9.31 -40.34
N ARG A 295 6.25 -8.78 -39.11
CA ARG A 295 5.37 -7.69 -38.69
C ARG A 295 5.96 -6.81 -37.59
N LEU A 296 5.50 -5.55 -37.59
CA LEU A 296 5.50 -4.65 -36.45
C LEU A 296 4.06 -4.42 -35.99
N GLY A 297 3.74 -4.81 -34.76
CA GLY A 297 2.48 -4.48 -34.08
C GLY A 297 2.68 -3.38 -33.04
N VAL A 298 1.71 -2.50 -32.89
CA VAL A 298 1.64 -1.51 -31.81
C VAL A 298 0.40 -1.80 -31.00
N TYR A 299 0.57 -2.35 -29.80
CA TYR A 299 -0.54 -2.60 -28.89
C TYR A 299 -0.72 -1.39 -28.00
N THR A 300 -1.96 -0.95 -27.78
CA THR A 300 -2.21 0.18 -26.88
C THR A 300 -3.31 -0.13 -25.87
N GLY A 301 -3.31 0.58 -24.75
CA GLY A 301 -4.35 0.47 -23.71
C GLY A 301 -5.73 0.94 -24.19
N ASN A 302 -5.80 1.76 -25.24
CA ASN A 302 -7.03 2.01 -25.97
C ASN A 302 -7.03 1.13 -27.21
N GLU A 303 -7.64 -0.03 -27.07
CA GLU A 303 -7.60 -1.08 -28.08
C GLU A 303 -8.01 -0.66 -29.51
N PHE A 304 -8.76 0.44 -29.68
CA PHE A 304 -9.09 1.04 -30.99
C PHE A 304 -7.90 1.65 -31.72
N MET A 305 -6.81 1.96 -31.01
CA MET A 305 -5.60 2.61 -31.52
C MET A 305 -4.46 1.62 -31.79
N SER A 306 -4.67 0.33 -31.54
CA SER A 306 -3.66 -0.68 -31.84
C SER A 306 -3.56 -0.95 -33.34
N MET A 307 -2.35 -1.17 -33.86
CA MET A 307 -2.05 -1.22 -35.30
C MET A 307 -1.09 -2.35 -35.65
N GLY A 308 -1.11 -2.79 -36.90
CA GLY A 308 -0.17 -3.79 -37.44
C GLY A 308 0.36 -3.38 -38.81
N PHE A 309 1.64 -3.64 -39.04
CA PHE A 309 2.35 -3.32 -40.28
C PHE A 309 3.17 -4.52 -40.73
N THR A 310 2.97 -4.95 -41.97
CA THR A 310 3.72 -6.06 -42.60
C THR A 310 4.68 -5.58 -43.69
N ASN A 311 4.47 -4.35 -44.19
CA ASN A 311 5.37 -3.70 -45.13
C ASN A 311 6.39 -2.86 -44.34
N LEU A 312 7.50 -3.48 -43.99
CA LEU A 312 8.58 -2.89 -43.19
C LEU A 312 9.79 -2.61 -44.06
N ARG A 313 10.31 -1.39 -43.94
CA ARG A 313 11.59 -1.01 -44.54
C ARG A 313 12.56 -0.56 -43.48
N TRP A 314 13.84 -0.78 -43.73
CA TRP A 314 14.90 -0.60 -42.75
C TRP A 314 16.02 0.27 -43.27
N SER A 315 16.59 1.07 -42.37
CA SER A 315 17.79 1.86 -42.61
C SER A 315 18.70 1.85 -41.40
N LYS A 316 20.00 1.70 -41.65
CA LYS A 316 21.04 1.87 -40.64
C LYS A 316 21.39 3.34 -40.53
N VAL A 317 21.09 3.95 -39.39
CA VAL A 317 21.38 5.37 -39.13
C VAL A 317 22.81 5.55 -38.61
N SER A 318 23.27 4.61 -37.78
CA SER A 318 24.62 4.59 -37.22
C SER A 318 25.04 3.15 -36.88
N SER A 319 26.24 2.97 -36.31
CA SER A 319 26.68 1.66 -35.82
C SER A 319 25.84 1.09 -34.68
N SER A 320 25.05 1.92 -34.00
CA SER A 320 24.20 1.52 -32.88
C SER A 320 22.72 1.87 -33.08
N THR A 321 22.35 2.42 -34.24
CA THR A 321 21.01 2.95 -34.47
C THR A 321 20.42 2.39 -35.77
N TRP A 322 19.22 1.83 -35.63
CA TRP A 322 18.39 1.35 -36.72
C TRP A 322 17.06 2.07 -36.75
N THR A 323 16.52 2.24 -37.95
CA THR A 323 15.17 2.74 -38.12
C THR A 323 14.36 1.75 -38.95
N CYS A 324 13.18 1.41 -38.44
CA CYS A 324 12.15 0.67 -39.13
C CYS A 324 11.02 1.63 -39.53
N PHE A 325 10.76 1.73 -40.82
CA PHE A 325 9.65 2.47 -41.41
C PHE A 325 8.53 1.49 -41.67
N SER A 326 7.34 1.80 -41.14
CA SER A 326 6.19 0.90 -41.22
C SER A 326 5.11 1.49 -42.11
N TYR A 327 4.73 0.71 -43.13
CA TYR A 327 3.74 1.07 -44.15
C TYR A 327 2.55 0.12 -44.13
N ALA A 328 1.44 0.53 -44.76
CA ALA A 328 0.33 -0.39 -45.02
C ALA A 328 0.79 -1.51 -45.97
N GLU A 329 0.15 -2.68 -45.87
CA GLU A 329 0.53 -3.89 -46.63
C GLU A 329 0.67 -3.62 -48.13
N ASP A 330 -0.25 -2.84 -48.70
CA ASP A 330 -0.33 -2.55 -50.14
C ASP A 330 0.28 -1.16 -50.52
N ASP A 331 0.99 -0.49 -49.62
CA ASP A 331 1.61 0.82 -49.88
C ASP A 331 2.97 0.66 -50.57
N GLU A 332 2.99 0.81 -51.90
CA GLU A 332 4.19 0.72 -52.73
C GLU A 332 4.82 2.08 -53.05
N ASP A 333 4.11 3.17 -52.78
CA ASP A 333 4.58 4.54 -53.06
C ASP A 333 5.50 5.06 -51.94
N TYR A 334 5.51 4.40 -50.78
CA TYR A 334 6.31 4.72 -49.58
C TYR A 334 6.23 6.21 -49.23
N GLY A 335 5.02 6.76 -49.32
CA GLY A 335 4.74 8.17 -49.14
C GLY A 335 4.82 8.63 -47.68
N THR A 336 4.20 9.76 -47.37
CA THR A 336 4.32 10.42 -46.04
C THR A 336 3.54 9.72 -44.91
N LYS A 337 2.70 8.73 -45.21
CA LYS A 337 1.90 8.02 -44.20
C LYS A 337 2.73 6.86 -43.67
N ARG A 338 3.23 6.98 -42.44
CA ARG A 338 4.06 5.97 -41.77
C ARG A 338 4.21 6.24 -40.28
N LEU A 339 4.51 5.17 -39.56
CA LEU A 339 5.15 5.26 -38.25
C LEU A 339 6.63 4.89 -38.42
N ILE A 340 7.48 5.59 -37.67
CA ILE A 340 8.92 5.40 -37.70
C ILE A 340 9.37 4.91 -36.32
N PHE A 341 9.93 3.72 -36.27
CA PHE A 341 10.47 3.11 -35.07
C PHE A 341 11.99 3.21 -35.10
N THR A 342 12.56 3.96 -34.17
CA THR A 342 14.01 4.18 -34.06
C THR A 342 14.52 3.38 -32.89
N PHE A 343 15.39 2.42 -33.17
CA PHE A 343 16.06 1.56 -32.20
C PHE A 343 17.47 2.08 -31.99
N MET A 344 17.90 2.21 -30.74
CA MET A 344 19.29 2.49 -30.39
C MET A 344 19.79 1.50 -29.34
N LYS A 345 20.98 0.96 -29.55
CA LYS A 345 21.62 0.05 -28.61
C LYS A 345 22.77 0.73 -27.88
N ASP A 346 22.73 0.72 -26.56
CA ASP A 346 23.83 1.21 -25.73
C ASP A 346 24.99 0.20 -25.68
N ALA A 347 26.13 0.66 -25.17
CA ALA A 347 27.35 -0.16 -25.06
C ALA A 347 27.18 -1.39 -24.16
N ASP A 348 26.25 -1.34 -23.19
CA ASP A 348 25.91 -2.47 -22.31
C ASP A 348 24.88 -3.44 -22.94
N GLY A 349 24.38 -3.10 -24.13
CA GLY A 349 23.41 -3.90 -24.88
C GLY A 349 21.94 -3.53 -24.63
N THR A 350 21.65 -2.55 -23.76
CA THR A 350 20.30 -2.02 -23.57
C THR A 350 19.76 -1.45 -24.88
N VAL A 351 18.50 -1.77 -25.21
CA VAL A 351 17.85 -1.27 -26.42
C VAL A 351 16.81 -0.23 -26.05
N TRP A 352 16.90 0.93 -26.68
CA TRP A 352 15.94 2.02 -26.58
C TRP A 352 15.12 2.10 -27.85
N LEU A 353 13.81 2.29 -27.70
CA LEU A 353 12.88 2.43 -28.81
C LEU A 353 12.12 3.75 -28.70
N TRP A 354 12.06 4.48 -29.80
CA TRP A 354 11.15 5.61 -29.98
C TRP A 354 10.30 5.38 -31.23
N ASP A 355 9.01 5.61 -31.13
CA ASP A 355 8.12 5.71 -32.27
C ASP A 355 7.96 7.19 -32.69
N THR A 356 7.51 7.41 -33.92
CA THR A 356 7.16 8.74 -34.42
C THR A 356 6.08 8.59 -35.47
N ILE A 357 4.96 9.25 -35.22
CA ILE A 357 3.84 9.30 -36.15
C ILE A 357 4.09 10.45 -37.13
N VAL A 358 4.34 10.12 -38.41
CA VAL A 358 4.61 11.15 -39.44
C VAL A 358 3.32 11.72 -40.01
N ALA A 359 2.37 10.87 -40.39
CA ALA A 359 1.03 11.27 -40.79
C ALA A 359 0.06 10.09 -40.67
N MET A 360 -1.06 10.31 -39.96
CA MET A 360 -2.25 9.45 -40.01
C MET A 360 -3.35 10.26 -40.69
N ALA A 361 -3.88 9.79 -41.81
CA ALA A 361 -5.04 10.44 -42.44
C ALA A 361 -6.31 10.19 -41.61
N ASN A 362 -7.36 11.00 -41.79
CA ASN A 362 -8.71 10.79 -41.22
C ASN A 362 -9.42 9.52 -41.73
N SER A 363 -8.71 8.65 -42.45
CA SER A 363 -9.19 7.38 -42.99
C SER A 363 -8.12 6.33 -42.77
N THR A 364 -8.50 5.26 -42.06
CA THR A 364 -7.88 3.93 -41.92
C THR A 364 -6.47 3.82 -42.50
N TYR A 365 -5.49 4.34 -41.77
CA TYR A 365 -4.08 4.07 -42.02
C TYR A 365 -3.66 2.91 -41.11
N GLY A 366 -3.09 1.84 -41.67
CA GLY A 366 -2.74 0.59 -40.98
C GLY A 366 -3.96 -0.35 -40.80
N PRO A 367 -3.91 -1.64 -41.18
CA PRO A 367 -5.08 -2.50 -41.06
C PRO A 367 -4.92 -3.58 -39.96
N TYR A 368 -5.95 -3.85 -39.14
CA TYR A 368 -6.90 -4.94 -39.46
C TYR A 368 -7.87 -5.38 -38.36
N VAL A 369 -7.75 -5.01 -37.09
CA VAL A 369 -8.80 -5.25 -36.09
C VAL A 369 -8.76 -4.13 -35.05
N ILE A 370 -9.94 -3.67 -34.68
CA ILE A 370 -10.16 -2.61 -33.70
C ILE A 370 -10.51 -3.29 -32.37
N GLY A 371 -9.96 -2.86 -31.24
CA GLY A 371 -10.66 -3.06 -29.97
C GLY A 371 -10.43 -4.39 -29.24
N LYS A 372 -9.20 -4.93 -29.18
CA LYS A 372 -8.91 -6.15 -28.40
C LYS A 372 -7.47 -6.30 -27.89
N THR A 373 -7.31 -6.90 -26.70
CA THR A 373 -6.03 -7.44 -26.19
C THR A 373 -5.51 -8.62 -27.03
N PRO A 374 -4.19 -8.86 -27.13
CA PRO A 374 -3.68 -9.98 -27.92
C PRO A 374 -4.29 -11.31 -27.44
N ASP A 375 -4.83 -12.11 -28.36
CA ASP A 375 -5.22 -13.49 -28.07
C ASP A 375 -3.98 -14.32 -27.76
N THR A 376 -4.06 -15.12 -26.71
CA THR A 376 -3.02 -16.11 -26.37
C THR A 376 -3.42 -17.50 -26.83
N PHE A 377 -2.48 -18.27 -27.38
CA PHE A 377 -2.70 -19.69 -27.67
C PHE A 377 -1.41 -20.52 -27.56
N GLU A 378 -1.59 -21.81 -27.28
CA GLU A 378 -0.50 -22.76 -27.12
C GLU A 378 -0.23 -23.54 -28.40
N GLU A 379 1.03 -23.62 -28.80
CA GLU A 379 1.45 -24.46 -29.94
C GLU A 379 2.84 -25.05 -29.69
N GLY A 380 2.94 -26.39 -29.60
CA GLY A 380 4.24 -27.04 -29.35
C GLY A 380 4.86 -26.74 -27.98
N GLY A 381 4.03 -26.53 -26.94
CA GLY A 381 4.46 -26.24 -25.57
C GLY A 381 4.97 -24.81 -25.36
N LYS A 382 4.55 -23.88 -26.22
CA LYS A 382 4.92 -22.47 -26.21
C LYS A 382 3.67 -21.61 -26.31
N THR A 383 3.62 -20.55 -25.51
CA THR A 383 2.59 -19.52 -25.58
C THR A 383 2.92 -18.54 -26.71
N TYR A 384 1.94 -18.28 -27.56
CA TYR A 384 2.00 -17.27 -28.61
C TYR A 384 0.92 -16.22 -28.40
N TYR A 385 1.21 -15.01 -28.87
CA TYR A 385 0.32 -13.87 -28.86
C TYR A 385 -0.02 -13.51 -30.30
N THR A 386 -1.30 -13.33 -30.61
CA THR A 386 -1.76 -12.83 -31.92
C THR A 386 -2.77 -11.73 -31.71
N TYR A 387 -2.96 -10.85 -32.69
CA TYR A 387 -3.92 -9.77 -32.55
C TYR A 387 -5.36 -10.29 -32.54
N ASP A 388 -5.64 -11.23 -33.43
CA ASP A 388 -6.91 -11.93 -33.57
C ASP A 388 -6.67 -13.34 -34.10
N LYS A 389 -7.00 -14.34 -33.28
CA LYS A 389 -6.78 -15.74 -33.60
C LYS A 389 -7.70 -16.21 -34.73
N ALA A 390 -8.93 -15.72 -34.82
CA ALA A 390 -9.85 -16.10 -35.88
C ALA A 390 -9.38 -15.59 -37.25
N ILE A 391 -8.72 -14.43 -37.29
CA ILE A 391 -8.07 -13.90 -38.49
C ILE A 391 -6.77 -14.64 -38.75
N TYR A 392 -5.95 -14.91 -37.73
CA TYR A 392 -4.74 -15.71 -37.88
C TYR A 392 -5.03 -17.07 -38.52
N ASP A 393 -6.03 -17.79 -38.01
CA ASP A 393 -6.42 -19.12 -38.50
C ASP A 393 -6.85 -19.09 -39.99
N LYS A 394 -7.35 -17.95 -40.49
CA LYS A 394 -7.78 -17.77 -41.90
C LYS A 394 -6.70 -17.19 -42.80
N ASN A 395 -5.93 -16.25 -42.30
CA ASN A 395 -4.84 -15.56 -43.00
C ASN A 395 -3.78 -15.14 -41.99
N PRO A 396 -2.77 -15.99 -41.75
CA PRO A 396 -1.72 -15.75 -40.77
C PRO A 396 -0.98 -14.41 -40.95
N LYS A 397 -0.88 -13.92 -42.20
CA LYS A 397 -0.19 -12.65 -42.50
C LYS A 397 -0.89 -11.42 -41.91
N ARG A 398 -2.22 -11.46 -41.78
CA ARG A 398 -3.02 -10.34 -41.27
C ARG A 398 -3.11 -10.28 -39.76
N SER A 399 -2.69 -11.34 -39.07
CA SER A 399 -2.67 -11.43 -37.61
C SER A 399 -1.58 -12.42 -37.16
N PRO A 400 -0.30 -12.18 -37.47
CA PRO A 400 0.75 -13.14 -37.19
C PRO A 400 0.88 -13.43 -35.70
N LYS A 401 1.31 -14.65 -35.42
CA LYS A 401 1.59 -15.10 -34.06
C LYS A 401 3.00 -14.70 -33.67
N LEU A 402 3.13 -14.08 -32.52
CA LEU A 402 4.39 -13.71 -31.91
C LEU A 402 4.70 -14.71 -30.80
N PHE A 403 5.92 -15.20 -30.77
CA PHE A 403 6.43 -15.98 -29.66
C PHE A 403 6.93 -15.05 -28.55
N GLU A 404 6.88 -15.49 -27.29
CA GLU A 404 7.47 -14.78 -26.15
C GLU A 404 9.01 -14.78 -26.27
N LEU A 405 9.55 -13.89 -27.10
CA LEU A 405 10.95 -13.48 -27.01
C LEU A 405 11.07 -12.43 -25.90
N THR A 406 12.19 -12.52 -25.18
CA THR A 406 12.57 -11.74 -24.00
C THR A 406 12.06 -10.30 -24.07
N MET A 407 11.26 -9.88 -23.09
CA MET A 407 10.87 -8.46 -22.93
C MET A 407 12.14 -7.59 -22.90
N LYS A 408 12.16 -6.52 -23.69
CA LYS A 408 13.31 -5.60 -23.79
C LYS A 408 13.01 -4.25 -23.19
#